data_AF-A0AA38XD99-F1
#
_entry.id   AF-A0AA38XD99-F1
#
_cell.length_a   1.000
_cell.length_b   1.000
_cell.length_c   1.000
_cell.angle_alpha   90.00
_cell.angle_beta   90.00
_cell.angle_gamma   90.00
#
_symmetry.space_group_name_H-M   'P 1'
#
loop_
_entity.id
_entity.type
_entity.pdbx_description
1 polymer ?
#
loop_
_entity_poly.entity_id
_entity_poly.type
_entity_poly.pdbx_seq_one_letter_code
_entity_poly.pdbx_strand_id
1 'polypeptide(L)'
;MVLLQTTDRILSAIGTLSPDERSSLAPSDTSLPTTCDQPIEHKTLIALSRLLPRTQAQTLSPLNVLLRGAHVYIPPPPPKPQPSPEYVALMERLRREQEQREYRSLVSKRESADLASDDDQDDISPSLVLNILLSIVLCAMAVFQLTRWWSNDGVRVLLSLGTGIVVGVAEVVVYMAYLRKVGTSKQKERSRVEKKVVIGEYKGEQEITDAQGRPVSIDAATAMEKEEIWGRGINGGMRRRVREKWEREQEKAS
;
A
#
# COMPACT_ATOMS: atom_id res chain seq x y z
N MET A 1 -7.00 21.19 -32.89
CA MET A 1 -6.84 20.32 -34.08
C MET A 1 -6.10 19.07 -33.63
N VAL A 2 -6.50 17.87 -34.07
CA VAL A 2 -5.88 16.61 -33.64
C VAL A 2 -4.58 16.39 -34.42
N LEU A 3 -3.50 16.14 -33.71
CA LEU A 3 -2.18 15.82 -34.27
C LEU A 3 -1.98 14.29 -34.22
N LEU A 4 -1.45 13.74 -35.30
CA LEU A 4 -1.13 12.32 -35.46
C LEU A 4 0.39 12.18 -35.54
N GLN A 5 0.92 11.04 -35.10
CA GLN A 5 2.34 10.71 -35.27
C GLN A 5 2.62 10.31 -36.73
N THR A 6 3.71 10.82 -37.27
CA THR A 6 4.16 10.48 -38.62
C THR A 6 4.76 9.09 -38.66
N THR A 7 4.25 8.28 -39.59
CA THR A 7 4.71 6.92 -39.87
C THR A 7 5.53 6.89 -41.16
N ASP A 8 6.33 5.84 -41.34
CA ASP A 8 7.13 5.65 -42.56
C ASP A 8 6.30 5.67 -43.84
N ARG A 9 5.04 5.20 -43.77
CA ARG A 9 4.11 5.22 -44.90
C ARG A 9 3.73 6.64 -45.29
N ILE A 10 3.47 7.49 -44.31
CA ILE A 10 3.16 8.91 -44.54
C ILE A 10 4.38 9.61 -45.15
N LEU A 11 5.59 9.35 -44.63
CA LEU A 11 6.83 9.89 -45.19
C LEU A 11 7.09 9.41 -46.62
N SER A 12 6.88 8.12 -46.90
CA SER A 12 7.04 7.57 -48.25
C SER A 12 6.06 8.21 -49.24
N ALA A 13 4.81 8.44 -48.82
CA ALA A 13 3.80 9.09 -49.64
C ALA A 13 4.19 10.55 -49.94
N ILE A 14 4.61 11.32 -48.94
CA ILE A 14 5.13 12.68 -49.13
C ILE A 14 6.32 12.68 -50.12
N GLY A 15 7.18 11.65 -50.03
CA GLY A 15 8.31 11.42 -50.93
C GLY A 15 7.93 11.25 -52.41
N THR A 16 6.75 10.71 -52.71
CA THR A 16 6.27 10.47 -54.09
C THR A 16 5.65 11.69 -54.78
N LEU A 17 5.31 12.76 -54.05
CA LEU A 17 4.65 13.94 -54.61
C LEU A 17 5.63 14.92 -55.28
N SER A 18 5.13 15.64 -56.29
CA SER A 18 5.83 16.73 -56.97
C SER A 18 6.03 17.94 -56.03
N PRO A 19 7.12 18.74 -56.17
CA PRO A 19 7.38 19.90 -55.31
C PRO A 19 6.24 20.94 -55.30
N ASP A 20 5.48 21.07 -56.38
CA ASP A 20 4.34 22.00 -56.47
C ASP A 20 3.16 21.53 -55.60
N GLU A 21 2.91 20.21 -55.57
CA GLU A 21 1.86 19.60 -54.76
C GLU A 21 2.20 19.68 -53.26
N ARG A 22 3.48 19.49 -52.91
CA ARG A 22 3.98 19.67 -51.53
C ARG A 22 3.75 21.10 -51.01
N SER A 23 3.89 22.09 -51.87
CA SER A 23 3.65 23.49 -51.53
C SER A 23 2.16 23.80 -51.32
N SER A 24 1.27 23.07 -52.00
CA SER A 24 -0.19 23.21 -51.83
C SER A 24 -0.74 22.53 -50.55
N LEU A 25 0.00 21.56 -50.01
CA LEU A 25 -0.36 20.79 -48.82
C LEU A 25 -0.11 21.54 -47.50
N ALA A 26 0.75 22.56 -47.52
CA ALA A 26 1.13 23.34 -46.36
C ALA A 26 0.53 24.75 -46.44
N PRO A 27 -0.65 25.02 -45.83
CA PRO A 27 -1.11 26.39 -45.64
C PRO A 27 -0.21 27.10 -44.62
N SER A 28 0.79 27.84 -45.12
CA SER A 28 1.63 28.90 -44.54
C SER A 28 2.25 28.78 -43.12
N ASP A 29 1.72 27.99 -42.19
CA ASP A 29 2.13 27.96 -40.77
C ASP A 29 2.58 26.57 -40.27
N THR A 30 2.46 25.50 -41.06
CA THR A 30 2.82 24.12 -40.65
C THR A 30 3.87 23.52 -41.58
N SER A 31 5.08 23.29 -41.07
CA SER A 31 6.13 22.57 -41.80
C SER A 31 5.76 21.09 -42.00
N LEU A 32 6.07 20.55 -43.18
CA LEU A 32 5.91 19.12 -43.45
C LEU A 32 6.90 18.32 -42.58
N PRO A 33 6.47 17.18 -42.03
CA PRO A 33 7.32 16.35 -41.19
C PRO A 33 8.43 15.68 -42.01
N THR A 34 9.65 15.73 -41.49
CA THR A 34 10.86 15.17 -42.10
C THR A 34 11.31 13.89 -41.42
N THR A 35 10.85 13.64 -40.19
CA THR A 35 11.19 12.45 -39.41
C THR A 35 9.94 11.74 -38.91
N CYS A 36 10.12 10.47 -38.55
CA CYS A 36 9.09 9.70 -37.85
C CYS A 36 8.81 10.37 -36.48
N ASP A 37 7.58 10.21 -35.97
CA ASP A 37 7.10 10.75 -34.69
C ASP A 37 6.88 12.28 -34.61
N GLN A 38 7.07 13.01 -35.70
CA GLN A 38 6.67 14.41 -35.78
C GLN A 38 5.15 14.57 -35.89
N PRO A 39 4.59 15.63 -35.31
CA PRO A 39 3.15 15.87 -35.37
C PRO A 39 2.72 16.27 -36.79
N ILE A 40 1.74 15.54 -37.34
CA ILE A 40 1.05 15.91 -38.58
C ILE A 40 -0.43 16.18 -38.31
N GLU A 41 -0.96 17.25 -38.90
CA GLU A 41 -2.40 17.54 -38.80
C GLU A 41 -3.24 16.54 -39.59
N HIS A 42 -4.42 16.20 -39.06
CA HIS A 42 -5.35 15.33 -39.78
C HIS A 42 -5.82 15.91 -41.13
N LYS A 43 -5.93 17.25 -41.26
CA LYS A 43 -6.34 17.91 -42.50
C LYS A 43 -5.32 17.74 -43.63
N THR A 44 -4.03 17.80 -43.30
CA THR A 44 -2.96 17.61 -44.28
C THR A 44 -2.90 16.15 -44.74
N LEU A 45 -3.19 15.17 -43.86
CA LEU A 45 -3.37 13.77 -44.25
C LEU A 45 -4.55 13.54 -45.20
N ILE A 46 -5.69 14.21 -44.96
CA ILE A 46 -6.84 14.12 -45.87
C ILE A 46 -6.46 14.69 -47.24
N ALA A 47 -5.83 15.87 -47.28
CA ALA A 47 -5.37 16.49 -48.52
C ALA A 47 -4.38 15.59 -49.28
N LEU A 48 -3.41 15.01 -48.57
CA LEU A 48 -2.43 14.07 -49.12
C LEU A 48 -3.13 12.84 -49.72
N SER A 49 -4.12 12.27 -49.04
CA SER A 49 -4.84 11.09 -49.54
C SER A 49 -5.62 11.33 -50.84
N ARG A 50 -6.00 12.59 -51.13
CA ARG A 50 -6.71 12.98 -52.37
C ARG A 50 -5.76 13.11 -53.56
N LEU A 51 -4.49 13.42 -53.30
CA LEU A 51 -3.45 13.57 -54.31
C LEU A 51 -2.80 12.24 -54.69
N LEU A 52 -3.03 11.18 -53.89
CA LEU A 52 -2.40 9.88 -54.13
C LEU A 52 -3.12 9.10 -55.26
N PRO A 53 -2.40 8.58 -56.27
CA PRO A 53 -2.99 7.80 -57.34
C PRO A 53 -3.67 6.52 -56.82
N ARG A 54 -4.90 6.25 -57.26
CA ARG A 54 -5.61 5.02 -56.89
C ARG A 54 -5.01 3.84 -57.66
N THR A 55 -4.23 3.01 -56.99
CA THR A 55 -3.66 1.80 -57.60
C THR A 55 -4.74 0.72 -57.71
N GLN A 56 -4.88 0.10 -58.89
CA GLN A 56 -5.93 -0.87 -59.22
C GLN A 56 -5.91 -2.14 -58.34
N ALA A 57 -4.82 -2.39 -57.62
CA ALA A 57 -4.63 -3.50 -56.69
C ALA A 57 -5.09 -3.23 -55.24
N GLN A 58 -5.55 -2.01 -54.92
CA GLN A 58 -5.92 -1.63 -53.55
C GLN A 58 -7.45 -1.62 -53.37
N THR A 59 -7.97 -2.54 -52.55
CA THR A 59 -9.40 -2.60 -52.17
C THR A 59 -9.79 -1.55 -51.12
N LEU A 60 -8.81 -0.91 -50.47
CA LEU A 60 -9.00 0.06 -49.39
C LEU A 60 -8.78 1.49 -49.86
N SER A 61 -9.38 2.46 -49.15
CA SER A 61 -9.14 3.87 -49.44
C SER A 61 -7.67 4.24 -49.15
N PRO A 62 -7.05 5.12 -49.96
CA PRO A 62 -5.65 5.53 -49.78
C PRO A 62 -5.41 6.16 -48.39
N LEU A 63 -6.43 6.82 -47.85
CA LEU A 63 -6.44 7.33 -46.47
C LEU A 63 -6.31 6.20 -45.43
N ASN A 64 -7.00 5.07 -45.61
CA ASN A 64 -6.91 3.94 -44.69
C ASN A 64 -5.49 3.33 -44.69
N VAL A 65 -4.84 3.29 -45.86
CA VAL A 65 -3.44 2.83 -45.98
C VAL A 65 -2.47 3.74 -45.20
N LEU A 66 -2.70 5.05 -45.21
CA LEU A 66 -1.92 6.05 -44.47
C LEU A 66 -2.18 6.04 -42.96
N LEU A 67 -3.42 5.77 -42.54
CA LEU A 67 -3.80 5.74 -41.12
C LEU A 67 -3.44 4.42 -40.41
N ARG A 68 -3.09 3.36 -41.15
CA ARG A 68 -2.67 2.09 -40.53
C ARG A 68 -1.39 2.28 -39.71
N GLY A 69 -1.54 2.14 -38.39
CA GLY A 69 -0.44 2.33 -37.43
C GLY A 69 -0.19 3.77 -37.04
N ALA A 70 -1.04 4.72 -37.46
CA ALA A 70 -0.96 6.10 -36.99
C ALA A 70 -1.58 6.20 -35.58
N HIS A 71 -0.85 6.78 -34.64
CA HIS A 71 -1.32 7.04 -33.28
C HIS A 71 -1.49 8.55 -33.05
N VAL A 72 -2.31 8.92 -32.06
CA VAL A 72 -2.46 10.33 -31.65
C VAL A 72 -1.13 10.81 -31.08
N TYR A 73 -0.66 11.98 -31.55
CA TYR A 73 0.53 12.61 -31.02
C TYR A 73 0.24 13.18 -29.63
N ILE A 74 0.93 12.62 -28.64
CA ILE A 74 0.94 13.12 -27.26
C ILE A 74 2.26 13.86 -27.09
N PRO A 75 2.26 15.18 -26.82
CA PRO A 75 3.49 15.91 -26.63
C PRO A 75 4.27 15.33 -25.45
N PRO A 76 5.61 15.30 -25.51
CA PRO A 76 6.41 14.85 -24.39
C PRO A 76 6.03 15.68 -23.16
N PRO A 77 5.91 15.04 -21.98
CA PRO A 77 5.57 15.76 -20.77
C PRO A 77 6.61 16.88 -20.56
N PRO A 78 6.18 18.08 -20.16
CA PRO A 78 7.10 19.19 -19.95
C PRO A 78 8.21 18.76 -18.97
N PRO A 79 9.45 19.25 -19.16
CA PRO A 79 10.54 18.93 -18.24
C PRO A 79 10.13 19.31 -16.82
N LYS A 80 10.37 18.41 -15.87
CA LYS A 80 10.00 18.64 -14.47
C LYS A 80 10.70 19.92 -13.98
N PRO A 81 10.00 20.82 -13.26
CA PRO A 81 10.62 22.00 -12.70
C PRO A 81 11.77 21.59 -11.78
N GLN A 82 12.88 22.33 -11.85
CA GLN A 82 14.00 22.11 -10.94
C GLN A 82 13.51 22.41 -9.50
N PRO A 83 13.86 21.57 -8.51
CA PRO A 83 13.41 21.77 -7.13
C PRO A 83 13.95 23.10 -6.58
N SER A 84 13.10 23.84 -5.87
CA SER A 84 13.51 25.10 -5.25
C SER A 84 14.54 24.84 -4.13
N PRO A 85 15.47 25.79 -3.87
CA PRO A 85 16.48 25.62 -2.82
C PRO A 85 15.86 25.46 -1.42
N GLU A 86 14.73 26.13 -1.15
CA GLU A 86 13.97 25.97 0.10
C GLU A 86 13.45 24.55 0.29
N TYR A 87 12.96 23.92 -0.79
CA TYR A 87 12.47 22.54 -0.76
C TYR A 87 13.60 21.55 -0.50
N VAL A 88 14.78 21.78 -1.08
CA VAL A 88 15.96 20.95 -0.81
C VAL A 88 16.38 21.07 0.65
N ALA A 89 16.42 22.28 1.20
CA ALA A 89 16.73 22.52 2.61
C ALA A 89 15.71 21.83 3.55
N LEU A 90 14.43 21.85 3.20
CA LEU A 90 13.37 21.13 3.92
C LEU A 90 13.60 19.60 3.88
N MET A 91 13.91 19.05 2.70
CA MET A 91 14.14 17.62 2.53
C MET A 91 15.37 17.13 3.30
N GLU A 92 16.45 17.91 3.32
CA GLU A 92 17.61 17.62 4.15
C GLU A 92 17.27 17.60 5.63
N ARG A 93 16.48 18.57 6.10
CA ARG A 93 16.01 18.59 7.49
C ARG A 93 15.19 17.34 7.82
N LEU A 94 14.24 16.96 6.96
CA LEU A 94 13.42 15.77 7.16
C LEU A 94 14.25 14.49 7.20
N ARG A 95 15.25 14.37 6.32
CA ARG A 95 16.17 13.23 6.31
C ARG A 95 16.97 13.16 7.62
N ARG A 96 17.50 14.28 8.09
CA ARG A 96 18.21 14.34 9.39
C ARG A 96 17.29 13.96 10.56
N GLU A 97 16.04 14.42 10.57
CA GLU A 97 15.08 14.05 11.61
C GLU A 97 14.74 12.55 11.59
N GLN A 98 14.64 11.95 10.40
CA GLN A 98 14.45 10.50 10.26
C GLN A 98 15.68 9.71 10.77
N GLU A 99 16.88 10.08 10.33
CA GLU A 99 18.13 9.47 10.77
C GLU A 99 18.31 9.56 12.29
N GLN A 100 17.94 10.69 12.91
CA GLN A 100 17.96 10.84 14.36
C GLN A 100 16.99 9.91 15.08
N ARG A 101 15.77 9.72 14.53
CA ARG A 101 14.80 8.78 15.09
C ARG A 101 15.28 7.34 14.98
N GLU A 102 15.86 6.98 13.84
CA GLU A 102 16.45 5.66 13.63
C GLU A 102 17.62 5.43 14.57
N TYR A 103 18.54 6.39 14.68
CA TYR A 103 19.67 6.32 15.61
C TYR A 103 19.19 6.16 17.05
N ARG A 104 18.23 6.98 17.48
CA ARG A 104 17.64 6.87 18.82
C ARG A 104 16.97 5.52 19.04
N SER A 105 16.32 4.94 18.03
CA SER A 105 15.74 3.60 18.11
C SER A 105 16.79 2.50 18.24
N LEU A 106 17.94 2.63 17.56
CA LEU A 106 19.04 1.67 17.64
C LEU A 106 19.78 1.79 18.97
N VAL A 107 19.99 3.02 19.46
CA VAL A 107 20.56 3.29 20.77
C VAL A 107 19.64 2.77 21.86
N SER A 108 18.34 3.10 21.84
CA SER A 108 17.41 2.59 22.85
C SER A 108 17.23 1.07 22.78
N LYS A 109 17.30 0.48 21.58
CA LYS A 109 17.29 -0.98 21.40
C LYS A 109 18.56 -1.64 21.93
N ARG A 110 19.71 -0.96 21.81
CA ARG A 110 20.98 -1.41 22.38
C ARG A 110 20.99 -1.25 23.90
N GLU A 111 20.59 -0.10 24.42
CA GLU A 111 20.40 0.15 25.85
C GLU A 111 19.43 -0.87 26.45
N SER A 112 18.30 -1.13 25.82
CA SER A 112 17.38 -2.19 26.28
C SER A 112 17.93 -3.60 26.10
N ALA A 113 18.84 -3.88 25.16
CA ALA A 113 19.52 -5.18 25.07
C ALA A 113 20.56 -5.35 26.19
N ASP A 114 21.24 -4.27 26.56
CA ASP A 114 22.21 -4.24 27.67
C ASP A 114 21.45 -4.32 29.02
N LEU A 115 20.31 -3.65 29.17
CA LEU A 115 19.43 -3.70 30.34
C LEU A 115 18.54 -4.96 30.40
N ALA A 116 18.22 -5.61 29.28
CA ALA A 116 17.49 -6.88 29.25
C ALA A 116 18.28 -8.05 29.85
N SER A 117 19.54 -7.84 30.26
CA SER A 117 20.27 -8.77 31.12
C SER A 117 19.89 -8.66 32.61
N ASP A 118 19.10 -7.64 33.00
CA ASP A 118 18.74 -7.34 34.41
C ASP A 118 17.27 -6.92 34.63
N ASP A 119 16.43 -6.81 33.58
CA ASP A 119 15.09 -6.16 33.64
C ASP A 119 13.89 -7.12 33.54
N ASP A 120 13.97 -8.32 34.14
CA ASP A 120 12.76 -9.09 34.51
C ASP A 120 12.21 -8.59 35.87
N GLN A 121 12.34 -7.29 36.17
CA GLN A 121 11.77 -6.69 37.37
C GLN A 121 10.40 -6.10 37.01
N ASP A 122 9.37 -6.93 37.17
CA ASP A 122 7.97 -6.59 36.91
C ASP A 122 7.62 -5.17 37.40
N ASP A 123 7.28 -4.28 36.45
CA ASP A 123 6.68 -2.97 36.71
C ASP A 123 5.36 -3.16 37.47
N ILE A 124 5.46 -3.20 38.81
CA ILE A 124 4.33 -3.11 39.72
C ILE A 124 3.72 -1.73 39.48
N SER A 125 2.72 -1.68 38.60
CA SER A 125 2.00 -0.46 38.30
C SER A 125 1.39 0.06 39.61
N PRO A 126 1.70 1.29 40.04
CA PRO A 126 1.21 1.81 41.33
C PRO A 126 -0.33 1.86 41.39
N SER A 127 -0.98 1.95 40.22
CA SER A 127 -2.43 1.84 40.08
C SER A 127 -2.99 0.47 40.48
N LEU A 128 -2.25 -0.62 40.24
CA LEU A 128 -2.66 -1.98 40.60
C LEU A 128 -2.60 -2.18 42.11
N VAL A 129 -1.52 -1.71 42.74
CA VAL A 129 -1.38 -1.73 44.20
C VAL A 129 -2.53 -0.95 44.85
N LEU A 130 -2.87 0.24 44.33
CA LEU A 130 -4.00 1.01 44.84
C LEU A 130 -5.35 0.30 44.64
N ASN A 131 -5.57 -0.39 43.53
CA ASN A 131 -6.81 -1.12 43.30
C ASN A 131 -6.99 -2.28 44.29
N ILE A 132 -5.94 -3.07 44.53
CA ILE A 132 -5.93 -4.15 45.50
C ILE A 132 -6.10 -3.62 46.93
N LEU A 133 -5.43 -2.52 47.29
CA LEU A 133 -5.59 -1.90 48.61
C LEU A 133 -7.00 -1.36 48.83
N LEU A 134 -7.58 -0.70 47.82
CA LEU A 134 -8.93 -0.16 47.89
C LEU A 134 -9.96 -1.28 48.07
N SER A 135 -9.81 -2.42 47.37
CA SER A 135 -10.73 -3.55 47.52
C SER A 135 -10.66 -4.19 48.92
N ILE A 136 -9.45 -4.36 49.48
CA ILE A 136 -9.25 -4.88 50.84
C ILE A 136 -9.89 -3.96 51.88
N VAL A 137 -9.65 -2.64 51.80
CA VAL A 137 -10.17 -1.67 52.76
C VAL A 137 -11.69 -1.59 52.70
N LEU A 138 -12.27 -1.50 51.50
CA LEU A 138 -13.73 -1.43 51.34
C LEU A 138 -14.41 -2.72 51.83
N CYS A 139 -13.82 -3.88 51.57
CA CYS A 139 -14.38 -5.16 52.03
C CYS A 139 -14.28 -5.30 53.56
N ALA A 140 -13.14 -4.94 54.16
CA ALA A 140 -12.98 -4.94 55.61
C ALA A 140 -13.95 -3.97 56.29
N MET A 141 -14.13 -2.76 55.75
CA MET A 141 -15.11 -1.80 56.25
C MET A 141 -16.55 -2.31 56.13
N ALA A 142 -16.92 -2.93 55.00
CA ALA A 142 -18.26 -3.50 54.81
C ALA A 142 -18.57 -4.58 55.85
N VAL A 143 -17.63 -5.49 56.09
CA VAL A 143 -17.76 -6.56 57.08
C VAL A 143 -17.82 -6.01 58.52
N PHE A 144 -17.03 -4.96 58.81
CA PHE A 144 -17.06 -4.30 60.12
C PHE A 144 -18.40 -3.58 60.40
N GLN A 145 -19.02 -3.02 59.35
CA GLN A 145 -20.33 -2.38 59.45
C GLN A 145 -21.47 -3.40 59.54
N LEU A 146 -21.38 -4.52 58.82
CA LEU A 146 -22.33 -5.64 58.91
C LEU A 146 -22.36 -6.26 60.31
N THR A 147 -21.19 -6.34 60.95
CA THR A 147 -21.06 -6.88 62.31
C THR A 147 -21.31 -5.83 63.40
N ARG A 148 -21.77 -4.62 63.05
CA ARG A 148 -21.96 -3.51 64.01
C ARG A 148 -22.97 -3.78 65.11
N TRP A 149 -23.88 -4.73 64.93
CA TRP A 149 -24.88 -5.11 65.93
C TRP A 149 -24.42 -6.25 66.86
N TRP A 150 -23.19 -6.73 66.70
CA TRP A 150 -22.62 -7.79 67.54
C TRP A 150 -21.96 -7.18 68.78
N SER A 151 -22.21 -7.74 69.97
CA SER A 151 -21.72 -7.21 71.25
C SER A 151 -20.21 -7.40 71.49
N ASN A 152 -19.53 -8.23 70.69
CA ASN A 152 -18.12 -8.57 70.86
C ASN A 152 -17.22 -7.78 69.90
N ASP A 153 -16.63 -6.69 70.35
CA ASP A 153 -15.75 -5.85 69.52
C ASP A 153 -14.53 -6.59 68.97
N GLY A 154 -13.95 -7.51 69.74
CA GLY A 154 -12.81 -8.31 69.28
C GLY A 154 -13.15 -9.25 68.11
N VAL A 155 -14.34 -9.85 68.11
CA VAL A 155 -14.79 -10.74 67.03
C VAL A 155 -15.05 -9.96 65.75
N ARG A 156 -15.56 -8.73 65.87
CA ARG A 156 -15.81 -7.83 64.73
C ARG A 156 -14.52 -7.49 64.00
N VAL A 157 -13.50 -7.09 64.76
CA VAL A 157 -12.18 -6.74 64.23
C VAL A 157 -11.51 -7.96 63.59
N LEU A 158 -11.53 -9.12 64.26
CA LEU A 158 -10.97 -10.36 63.72
C LEU A 158 -11.66 -10.78 62.41
N LEU A 159 -12.98 -10.67 62.34
CA LEU A 159 -13.73 -11.03 61.14
C LEU A 159 -13.42 -10.07 59.99
N SER A 160 -13.42 -8.76 60.22
CA SER A 160 -13.11 -7.77 59.18
C SER A 160 -11.67 -7.88 58.67
N LEU A 161 -10.71 -8.13 59.57
CA LEU A 161 -9.30 -8.33 59.20
C LEU A 161 -9.13 -9.62 58.40
N GLY A 162 -9.76 -10.72 58.85
CA GLY A 162 -9.73 -12.01 58.16
C GLY A 162 -10.31 -11.92 56.75
N THR A 163 -11.44 -11.23 56.57
CA THR A 163 -12.03 -11.04 55.24
C THR A 163 -11.13 -10.22 54.32
N GLY A 164 -10.46 -9.19 54.83
CA GLY A 164 -9.50 -8.40 54.05
C GLY A 164 -8.32 -9.24 53.55
N ILE A 165 -7.79 -10.14 54.38
CA ILE A 165 -6.70 -11.05 54.00
C ILE A 165 -7.14 -12.01 52.89
N VAL A 166 -8.32 -12.61 53.02
CA VAL A 166 -8.86 -13.54 52.00
C VAL A 166 -9.04 -12.84 50.66
N VAL A 167 -9.60 -11.63 50.66
CA VAL A 167 -9.79 -10.82 49.43
C VAL A 167 -8.44 -10.45 48.82
N GLY A 168 -7.46 -10.04 49.63
CA GLY A 168 -6.11 -9.73 49.15
C GLY A 168 -5.44 -10.92 48.48
N VAL A 169 -5.54 -12.13 49.06
CA VAL A 169 -5.02 -13.36 48.45
C VAL A 169 -5.73 -13.66 47.13
N ALA A 170 -7.05 -13.52 47.08
CA ALA A 170 -7.83 -13.76 45.87
C ALA A 170 -7.39 -12.84 44.71
N GLU A 171 -7.25 -11.54 44.96
CA GLU A 171 -6.81 -10.56 43.96
C GLU A 171 -5.40 -10.86 43.42
N VAL A 172 -4.45 -11.20 44.31
CA VAL A 172 -3.08 -11.55 43.91
C VAL A 172 -3.06 -12.81 43.05
N VAL A 173 -3.84 -13.83 43.40
CA VAL A 173 -3.92 -15.07 42.61
C VAL A 173 -4.51 -14.81 41.22
N VAL A 174 -5.56 -13.98 41.11
CA VAL A 174 -6.15 -13.60 39.82
C VAL A 174 -5.11 -12.91 38.95
N TYR A 175 -4.33 -11.99 39.52
CA TYR A 175 -3.26 -11.31 38.80
C TYR A 175 -2.12 -12.25 38.38
N MET A 176 -1.68 -13.13 39.26
CA MET A 176 -0.66 -14.14 38.94
C MET A 176 -1.13 -15.09 37.82
N ALA A 177 -2.40 -15.47 37.82
CA ALA A 177 -2.99 -16.25 36.74
C ALA A 177 -3.03 -15.46 35.42
N TYR A 178 -3.34 -14.16 35.48
CA TYR A 178 -3.29 -13.26 34.32
C TYR A 178 -1.86 -13.14 33.75
N LEU A 179 -0.85 -12.89 34.59
CA LEU A 179 0.55 -12.81 34.18
C LEU A 179 1.02 -14.08 33.48
N ARG A 180 0.68 -15.25 34.04
CA ARG A 180 0.98 -16.55 33.41
C ARG A 180 0.32 -16.69 32.03
N LYS A 181 -0.93 -16.27 31.88
CA LYS A 181 -1.65 -16.31 30.60
C LYS A 181 -1.07 -15.34 29.55
N VAL A 182 -0.66 -14.15 29.99
CA VAL A 182 -0.04 -13.16 29.11
C VAL A 182 1.35 -13.61 28.66
N GLY A 183 2.16 -14.15 29.58
CA GLY A 183 3.49 -14.68 29.27
C GLY A 183 3.43 -15.81 28.23
N THR A 184 2.54 -16.78 28.45
CA THR A 184 2.32 -17.89 27.49
C THR A 184 1.83 -17.41 26.13
N SER A 185 1.04 -16.34 26.07
CA SER A 185 0.57 -15.74 24.80
C SER A 185 1.70 -15.02 24.06
N LYS A 186 2.50 -14.21 24.77
CA LYS A 186 3.66 -13.52 24.19
C LYS A 186 4.69 -14.51 23.63
N GLN A 187 4.93 -15.62 24.32
CA GLN A 187 5.86 -16.66 23.84
C GLN A 187 5.33 -17.39 22.60
N LYS A 188 4.00 -17.60 22.53
CA LYS A 188 3.33 -18.17 21.35
C LYS A 188 3.32 -17.22 20.14
N GLU A 189 3.31 -15.92 20.37
CA GLU A 189 3.41 -14.91 19.30
C GLU A 189 4.85 -14.78 18.80
N ARG A 190 5.84 -14.71 19.71
CA ARG A 190 7.27 -14.64 19.36
C ARG A 190 7.77 -15.85 18.58
N SER A 191 7.19 -17.03 18.81
CA SER A 191 7.52 -18.26 18.08
C SER A 191 6.95 -18.32 16.65
N ARG A 192 6.04 -17.41 16.27
CA ARG A 192 5.56 -17.29 14.90
C ARG A 192 6.49 -16.37 14.10
N VAL A 193 7.55 -16.95 13.54
CA VAL A 193 8.43 -16.25 12.61
C VAL A 193 7.75 -16.14 11.24
N GLU A 194 7.54 -14.92 10.75
CA GLU A 194 7.01 -14.67 9.40
C GLU A 194 8.00 -15.16 8.33
N LYS A 195 7.63 -16.21 7.60
CA LYS A 195 8.33 -16.57 6.36
C LYS A 195 7.89 -15.61 5.26
N LYS A 196 8.68 -14.55 5.05
CA LYS A 196 8.51 -13.66 3.90
C LYS A 196 9.06 -14.37 2.67
N VAL A 197 8.17 -15.06 1.96
CA VAL A 197 8.48 -15.56 0.62
C VAL A 197 8.43 -14.35 -0.30
N VAL A 198 9.56 -14.02 -0.91
CA VAL A 198 9.65 -13.01 -1.96
C VAL A 198 8.92 -13.57 -3.17
N ILE A 199 7.70 -13.12 -3.40
CA ILE A 199 6.99 -13.36 -4.66
C ILE A 199 7.71 -12.46 -5.66
N GLY A 200 8.21 -13.08 -6.73
CA GLY A 200 9.22 -12.53 -7.64
C GLY A 200 8.92 -11.13 -8.18
N GLU A 201 9.98 -10.44 -8.59
CA GLU A 201 9.90 -9.15 -9.26
C GLU A 201 8.94 -9.22 -10.45
N TYR A 202 7.96 -8.32 -10.45
CA TYR A 202 7.07 -8.10 -11.58
C TYR A 202 7.88 -7.53 -12.74
N LYS A 203 8.41 -8.40 -13.60
CA LYS A 203 8.87 -8.03 -14.95
C LYS A 203 7.63 -7.85 -15.80
N GLY A 204 7.40 -6.60 -16.23
CA GLY A 204 6.26 -6.22 -17.04
C GLY A 204 6.06 -7.13 -18.24
N GLU A 205 4.78 -7.41 -18.49
CA GLU A 205 4.14 -7.88 -19.73
C GLU A 205 5.08 -8.55 -20.74
N GLN A 206 5.32 -9.84 -20.52
CA GLN A 206 5.89 -10.72 -21.53
C GLN A 206 4.72 -11.34 -22.30
N GLU A 207 4.53 -10.93 -23.56
CA GLU A 207 3.59 -11.56 -24.50
C GLU A 207 3.89 -13.06 -24.59
N ILE A 208 2.98 -13.87 -24.04
CA ILE A 208 3.03 -15.33 -24.20
C ILE A 208 2.58 -15.63 -25.63
N THR A 209 3.47 -16.23 -26.42
CA THR A 209 3.21 -16.71 -27.78
C THR A 209 3.19 -18.23 -27.78
N ASP A 210 2.19 -18.82 -28.44
CA ASP A 210 2.13 -20.27 -28.65
C ASP A 210 3.24 -20.74 -29.60
N ALA A 211 3.47 -22.06 -29.68
CA ALA A 211 4.51 -22.72 -30.50
C ALA A 211 4.47 -22.42 -32.01
N GLN A 212 3.53 -21.59 -32.47
CA GLN A 212 3.38 -21.11 -33.85
C GLN A 212 3.39 -19.57 -33.98
N GLY A 213 3.83 -18.84 -32.94
CA GLY A 213 4.18 -17.41 -33.04
C GLY A 213 3.00 -16.44 -33.21
N ARG A 214 1.81 -16.76 -32.67
CA ARG A 214 0.65 -15.84 -32.64
C ARG A 214 0.39 -15.36 -31.20
N PRO A 215 0.06 -14.06 -31.00
CA PRO A 215 -0.28 -13.54 -29.68
C PRO A 215 -1.66 -14.04 -29.27
N VAL A 216 -1.73 -14.76 -28.14
CA VAL A 216 -3.00 -15.20 -27.55
C VAL A 216 -3.46 -14.12 -26.59
N SER A 217 -4.50 -13.38 -26.97
CA SER A 217 -5.20 -12.50 -26.05
C SER A 217 -5.98 -13.36 -25.06
N ILE A 218 -5.48 -13.47 -23.83
CA ILE A 218 -6.29 -13.95 -22.72
C ILE A 218 -7.27 -12.83 -22.40
N ASP A 219 -8.57 -13.13 -22.47
CA ASP A 219 -9.63 -12.17 -22.21
C ASP A 219 -9.43 -11.49 -20.84
N ALA A 220 -9.25 -10.17 -20.86
CA ALA A 220 -9.03 -9.35 -19.68
C ALA A 220 -10.18 -9.47 -18.65
N ALA A 221 -11.35 -9.96 -19.06
CA ALA A 221 -12.49 -10.26 -18.20
C ALA A 221 -12.24 -11.46 -17.27
N THR A 222 -11.49 -12.47 -17.69
CA THR A 222 -11.15 -13.63 -16.84
C THR A 222 -9.91 -13.35 -15.98
N ALA A 223 -9.06 -12.39 -16.37
CA ALA A 223 -7.94 -11.91 -15.56
C ALA A 223 -8.33 -10.88 -14.49
N MET A 224 -9.43 -10.12 -14.69
CA MET A 224 -9.97 -9.20 -13.68
C MET A 224 -10.66 -9.92 -12.50
N GLU A 225 -10.96 -11.21 -12.61
CA GLU A 225 -11.56 -11.98 -11.51
C GLU A 225 -10.53 -12.55 -10.51
N LYS A 226 -9.22 -12.31 -10.72
CA LYS A 226 -8.19 -12.56 -9.69
C LYS A 226 -7.61 -11.27 -9.15
N GLU A 227 -8.51 -10.59 -8.44
CA GLU A 227 -8.31 -9.87 -7.19
C GLU A 227 -6.93 -9.28 -6.90
N GLU A 228 -6.92 -7.95 -6.93
CA GLU A 228 -6.18 -7.08 -6.03
C GLU A 228 -6.16 -7.64 -4.60
N ILE A 229 -5.09 -8.35 -4.27
CA ILE A 229 -4.77 -8.65 -2.88
C ILE A 229 -3.35 -8.17 -2.67
N TRP A 230 -3.09 -7.59 -1.50
CA TRP A 230 -1.78 -7.15 -0.98
C TRP A 230 -1.40 -5.69 -1.23
N GLY A 231 -2.11 -4.78 -0.53
CA GLY A 231 -1.60 -3.46 -0.17
C GLY A 231 -1.74 -3.23 1.34
N ARG A 232 -0.64 -2.87 2.03
CA ARG A 232 -0.72 -2.37 3.41
C ARG A 232 -1.53 -1.08 3.41
N GLY A 233 -2.52 -0.98 4.29
CA GLY A 233 -3.18 0.31 4.53
C GLY A 233 -2.18 1.33 5.09
N ILE A 234 -2.52 2.62 4.98
CA ILE A 234 -1.68 3.77 5.37
C ILE A 234 -1.16 3.75 6.82
N ASN A 235 -1.74 2.90 7.68
CA ASN A 235 -1.33 2.70 9.08
C ASN A 235 -0.63 1.34 9.33
N GLY A 236 -0.18 0.62 8.29
CA GLY A 236 0.64 -0.58 8.43
C GLY A 236 -0.05 -1.85 8.96
N GLY A 237 -1.35 -1.81 9.28
CA GLY A 237 -2.12 -2.98 9.70
C GLY A 237 -2.54 -3.87 8.52
N MET A 238 -2.08 -5.12 8.50
CA MET A 238 -2.60 -6.16 7.59
C MET A 238 -4.09 -6.36 7.87
N ARG A 239 -4.93 -6.37 6.84
CA ARG A 239 -6.41 -6.44 6.93
C ARG A 239 -6.88 -7.78 7.55
N ARG A 240 -6.74 -7.97 8.87
CA ARG A 240 -7.28 -9.12 9.63
C ARG A 240 -8.76 -9.38 9.31
N ARG A 241 -9.53 -8.30 9.08
CA ARG A 241 -10.97 -8.36 8.76
C ARG A 241 -11.30 -8.98 7.40
N VAL A 242 -10.36 -9.05 6.46
CA VAL A 242 -10.62 -9.59 5.11
C VAL A 242 -10.40 -11.10 5.06
N ARG A 243 -9.39 -11.62 5.77
CA ARG A 243 -9.18 -13.06 5.92
C ARG A 243 -10.36 -13.74 6.62
N GLU A 244 -10.83 -13.16 7.72
CA GLU A 244 -12.00 -13.69 8.45
C GLU A 244 -13.28 -13.64 7.59
N LYS A 245 -13.41 -12.69 6.67
CA LYS A 245 -14.53 -12.64 5.72
C LYS A 245 -14.44 -13.74 4.67
N TRP A 246 -13.25 -13.94 4.10
CA TRP A 246 -12.99 -14.99 3.13
C TRP A 246 -13.19 -16.40 3.73
N GLU A 247 -12.69 -16.63 4.94
CA GLU A 247 -12.87 -17.91 5.66
C GLU A 247 -14.37 -18.16 5.97
N ARG A 248 -15.11 -17.13 6.37
CA ARG A 248 -16.57 -17.22 6.59
C ARG A 248 -17.38 -17.40 5.31
N GLU A 249 -16.91 -16.88 4.19
CA GLU A 249 -17.56 -17.05 2.89
C GLU A 249 -17.32 -18.46 2.33
N GLN A 250 -16.15 -19.04 2.57
CA GLN A 250 -15.88 -20.45 2.22
C GLN A 250 -16.65 -21.43 3.12
N GLU A 251 -16.75 -21.20 4.43
CA GLU A 251 -17.58 -22.03 5.32
C GLU A 251 -19.08 -21.97 4.98
N LYS A 252 -19.56 -20.89 4.37
CA LYS A 252 -20.95 -20.79 3.90
C LYS A 252 -21.19 -21.42 2.54
N ALA A 253 -20.13 -21.63 1.75
CA ALA A 253 -20.19 -22.20 0.41
C ALA A 253 -19.98 -23.72 0.40
N SER A 254 -19.52 -24.31 1.52
CA SER A 254 -19.47 -25.76 1.78
C SER A 254 -20.72 -26.26 2.50
#